data_AF-A0A0A9W5D7-F1
#
_entry.id   AF-A0A0A9W5D7-F1
#
_cell.length_a   1.000
_cell.length_b   1.000
_cell.length_c   1.000
_cell.angle_alpha   90.00
_cell.angle_beta   90.00
_cell.angle_gamma   90.00
#
_symmetry.space_group_name_H-M   'P 1'
#
loop_
_entity.id
_entity.type
_entity.pdbx_description
1 polymer ?
#
loop_
_entity_poly.entity_id
_entity_poly.type
_entity_poly.pdbx_seq_one_letter_code
_entity_poly.pdbx_strand_id
1 'polypeptide(L)'
;DEFNNLCKFSEDENPIQGYVVSIKAIVDSGETVPESNWSLEYDKSSGRIILNLTMSTEGCYRVQVSYSGITLANGTFECVVLSAGDSALVQKNVRNHTTCYEARLVNFQGERFLKPHKVQVYIS
;
A
#
# COMPACT_ATOMS: atom_id res chain seq x y z
N ASP A 1 -0.99 -12.99 -16.14
CA ASP A 1 -0.03 -12.95 -17.26
C ASP A 1 -0.03 -11.53 -17.86
N GLU A 2 0.61 -11.31 -19.02
CA GLU A 2 0.62 -10.00 -19.71
C GLU A 2 -0.78 -9.50 -20.12
N PHE A 3 -1.80 -10.36 -20.01
CA PHE A 3 -3.20 -10.08 -20.35
C PHE A 3 -4.10 -9.98 -19.11
N ASN A 4 -3.51 -9.94 -17.90
CA ASN A 4 -4.23 -9.89 -16.63
C ASN A 4 -5.19 -11.09 -16.42
N ASN A 5 -4.88 -12.24 -17.02
CA ASN A 5 -5.65 -13.46 -16.78
C ASN A 5 -5.43 -13.95 -15.35
N LEU A 6 -6.53 -14.39 -14.71
CA LEU A 6 -6.51 -14.96 -13.37
C LEU A 6 -5.98 -16.40 -13.42
N CYS A 7 -5.10 -16.72 -12.47
CA CYS A 7 -4.63 -18.09 -12.28
C CYS A 7 -5.77 -18.96 -11.78
N LYS A 8 -5.92 -20.13 -12.40
CA LYS A 8 -6.80 -21.20 -11.92
C LYS A 8 -5.92 -22.34 -11.45
N PHE A 9 -6.23 -22.82 -10.25
CA PHE A 9 -5.50 -23.91 -9.62
C PHE A 9 -6.43 -25.13 -9.57
N SER A 10 -5.85 -26.30 -9.82
CA SER A 10 -6.55 -27.58 -9.63
C SER A 10 -6.70 -27.90 -8.14
N GLU A 11 -7.52 -28.90 -7.80
CA GLU A 11 -7.76 -29.26 -6.39
C GLU A 11 -6.52 -29.79 -5.67
N ASP A 12 -5.56 -30.33 -6.43
CA ASP A 12 -4.31 -30.92 -5.92
C ASP A 12 -3.17 -29.90 -5.78
N GLU A 13 -3.33 -28.70 -6.33
CA GLU A 13 -2.33 -27.64 -6.28
C GLU A 13 -2.51 -26.77 -5.04
N ASN A 14 -1.39 -26.37 -4.43
CA ASN A 14 -1.41 -25.36 -3.38
C ASN A 14 -1.27 -23.95 -4.02
N PRO A 15 -2.35 -23.14 -4.09
CA PRO A 15 -2.36 -21.88 -4.83
C PRO A 15 -1.42 -20.81 -4.27
N ILE A 16 -1.07 -20.92 -2.98
CA ILE A 16 -0.24 -19.94 -2.27
C ILE A 16 1.23 -20.39 -2.19
N GLN A 17 1.56 -21.58 -2.71
CA GLN A 17 2.93 -22.08 -2.70
C GLN A 17 3.84 -21.21 -3.58
N GLY A 18 5.02 -20.87 -3.06
CA GLY A 18 6.03 -20.08 -3.77
C GLY A 18 5.88 -18.57 -3.62
N TYR A 19 4.79 -18.09 -3.00
CA TYR A 19 4.68 -16.69 -2.60
C TYR A 19 5.50 -16.41 -1.35
N VAL A 20 6.15 -15.24 -1.31
CA VAL A 20 6.93 -14.75 -0.17
C VAL A 20 6.57 -13.29 0.07
N VAL A 21 6.35 -12.93 1.34
CA VAL A 21 6.11 -11.56 1.77
C VAL A 21 7.29 -11.10 2.63
N SER A 22 7.94 -10.01 2.22
CA SER A 22 9.01 -9.36 2.97
C SER A 22 8.53 -8.01 3.48
N ILE A 23 8.79 -7.72 4.74
CA ILE A 23 8.36 -6.51 5.42
C ILE A 23 9.59 -5.85 6.03
N LYS A 24 9.81 -4.56 5.76
CA LYS A 24 10.94 -3.79 6.27
C LYS A 24 10.47 -2.44 6.78
N ALA A 25 10.97 -2.00 7.93
CA ALA A 25 10.78 -0.62 8.36
C ALA A 25 11.49 0.34 7.39
N ILE A 26 10.84 1.46 7.04
CA ILE A 26 11.38 2.48 6.14
C ILE A 26 12.24 3.49 6.92
N VAL A 27 11.86 3.76 8.17
CA VAL A 27 12.53 4.73 9.04
C VAL A 27 13.24 3.97 10.14
N ASP A 28 14.48 4.37 10.40
CA ASP A 28 15.41 3.73 11.32
C ASP A 28 14.93 3.86 12.77
N SER A 29 14.08 2.93 13.22
CA SER A 29 13.74 2.73 14.63
C SER A 29 14.67 1.71 15.30
N GLY A 30 15.85 1.45 14.72
CA GLY A 30 16.72 0.34 15.09
C GLY A 30 16.29 -0.98 14.41
N GLU A 31 17.24 -1.91 14.30
CA GLU A 31 17.18 -3.23 13.64
C GLU A 31 16.15 -4.21 14.25
N THR A 32 14.96 -3.75 14.59
CA THR A 32 13.89 -4.61 15.06
C THR A 32 13.05 -5.04 13.87
N VAL A 33 13.02 -6.35 13.63
CA VAL A 33 12.06 -6.96 12.71
C VAL A 33 10.67 -6.55 13.21
N PRO A 34 9.83 -5.92 12.37
CA PRO A 34 8.52 -5.48 12.81
C PRO A 34 7.71 -6.68 13.30
N GLU A 35 7.09 -6.54 14.47
CA GLU A 35 6.14 -7.52 14.97
C GLU A 35 4.93 -7.53 14.03
N SER A 36 4.93 -8.52 13.14
CA SER A 36 4.03 -8.62 12.02
C SER A 36 3.63 -10.06 11.81
N ASN A 37 2.38 -10.26 11.41
CA ASN A 37 1.84 -11.55 11.04
C ASN A 37 1.15 -11.42 9.69
N TRP A 38 1.32 -12.42 8.83
CA TRP A 38 0.67 -12.43 7.53
C TRP A 38 0.26 -13.84 7.13
N SER A 39 -0.81 -13.92 6.34
CA SER A 39 -1.25 -15.16 5.70
C SER A 39 -1.70 -14.88 4.27
N LEU A 40 -1.64 -15.92 3.45
CA LEU A 40 -2.17 -15.90 2.10
C LEU A 40 -3.35 -16.87 2.01
N GLU A 41 -4.39 -16.45 1.33
CA GLU A 41 -5.56 -17.27 1.04
C GLU A 41 -5.86 -17.20 -0.45
N TYR A 42 -6.32 -18.31 -1.03
CA TYR A 42 -6.86 -18.30 -2.38
C TYR A 42 -8.37 -18.32 -2.33
N ASP A 43 -8.98 -17.22 -2.73
CA ASP A 43 -10.42 -17.14 -2.91
C ASP A 43 -10.79 -17.78 -4.25
N LYS A 44 -11.30 -19.02 -4.18
CA LYS A 44 -11.75 -19.79 -5.35
C LYS A 44 -12.87 -19.10 -6.13
N SER A 45 -13.68 -18.27 -5.47
CA SER A 45 -14.83 -17.61 -6.12
C SER A 45 -14.37 -16.49 -7.06
N SER A 46 -13.36 -15.71 -6.65
CA SER A 46 -12.80 -14.62 -7.45
C SER A 46 -11.55 -15.01 -8.22
N GLY A 47 -10.93 -16.16 -7.92
CA GLY A 47 -9.66 -16.59 -8.48
C GLY A 47 -8.47 -15.74 -8.03
N ARG A 48 -8.56 -15.08 -6.86
CA ARG A 48 -7.55 -14.14 -6.37
C ARG A 48 -6.81 -14.68 -5.16
N ILE A 49 -5.54 -14.30 -5.06
CA ILE A 49 -4.73 -14.47 -3.85
C ILE A 49 -4.95 -13.26 -2.96
N ILE A 50 -5.38 -13.49 -1.72
CA ILE A 50 -5.64 -12.48 -0.69
C ILE A 50 -4.47 -12.51 0.29
N LEU A 51 -3.81 -11.37 0.48
CA LEU A 51 -2.83 -11.15 1.53
C LEU A 51 -3.51 -10.54 2.74
N ASN A 52 -3.56 -11.30 3.83
CA ASN A 52 -3.92 -10.79 5.14
C ASN A 52 -2.64 -10.37 5.86
N LEU A 53 -2.54 -9.10 6.24
CA LEU A 53 -1.36 -8.55 6.91
C LEU A 53 -1.79 -7.82 8.18
N THR A 54 -1.16 -8.16 9.30
CA THR A 54 -1.34 -7.51 10.60
C THR A 54 0.01 -7.01 11.09
N MET A 55 0.05 -5.74 11.50
CA MET A 55 1.24 -5.07 12.03
C MET A 55 0.89 -4.53 13.42
N SER A 56 1.62 -4.97 14.45
CA SER A 56 1.29 -4.62 15.83
C SER A 56 1.94 -3.32 16.30
N THR A 57 2.99 -2.88 15.62
CA THR A 57 3.79 -1.71 16.00
C THR A 57 3.52 -0.54 15.07
N GLU A 58 3.42 0.66 15.66
CA GLU A 58 3.33 1.91 14.92
C GLU A 58 4.60 2.16 14.11
N GLY A 59 4.47 2.65 12.88
CA GLY A 59 5.61 2.91 12.02
C GLY A 59 5.30 2.94 10.53
N CYS A 60 6.33 3.18 9.73
CA CYS A 60 6.27 3.15 8.27
C CYS A 60 7.02 1.93 7.76
N TYR A 61 6.36 1.12 6.94
CA TYR A 61 6.89 -0.14 6.46
C TYR A 61 6.75 -0.25 4.95
N ARG A 62 7.73 -0.90 4.34
CA ARG A 62 7.68 -1.35 2.95
C ARG A 62 7.42 -2.84 2.94
N VAL A 63 6.35 -3.22 2.25
CA VAL A 63 5.96 -4.60 2.01
C VAL A 63 6.31 -4.95 0.57
N GLN A 64 6.89 -6.12 0.36
CA GLN A 64 7.22 -6.65 -0.96
C GLN A 64 6.71 -8.09 -1.06
N VAL A 65 5.85 -8.34 -2.03
CA VAL A 65 5.32 -9.66 -2.38
C VAL A 65 6.03 -10.17 -3.62
N SER A 66 6.60 -11.37 -3.52
CA SER A 66 7.23 -12.08 -4.63
C SER A 66 6.63 -13.46 -4.82
N TYR A 67 6.75 -13.98 -6.04
CA TYR A 67 6.38 -15.35 -6.41
C TYR A 67 7.58 -15.99 -7.10
N SER A 68 8.01 -17.15 -6.60
CA SER A 68 9.19 -17.88 -7.10
C SER A 68 10.45 -16.99 -7.21
N GLY A 69 10.63 -16.09 -6.23
CA GLY A 69 11.76 -15.16 -6.17
C GLY A 69 11.62 -13.90 -7.01
N ILE A 70 10.56 -13.76 -7.82
CA ILE A 70 10.31 -12.58 -8.66
C ILE A 70 9.26 -11.70 -7.98
N THR A 71 9.57 -10.42 -7.75
CA THR A 71 8.60 -9.45 -7.22
C THR A 71 7.43 -9.30 -8.18
N LEU A 72 6.22 -9.38 -7.65
CA LEU A 72 5.00 -9.21 -8.45
C LEU A 72 4.90 -7.78 -8.99
N ALA A 73 4.23 -7.61 -10.13
CA ALA A 73 3.82 -6.28 -10.58
C ALA A 73 2.91 -5.65 -9.52
N ASN A 74 3.23 -4.44 -9.07
CA ASN A 74 2.60 -3.78 -7.92
C ASN A 74 2.70 -4.58 -6.59
N GLY A 75 3.62 -5.54 -6.51
CA GLY A 75 3.87 -6.33 -5.31
C GLY A 75 4.62 -5.57 -4.23
N THR A 76 5.17 -4.40 -4.53
CA THR A 76 5.82 -3.52 -3.56
C THR A 76 4.91 -2.36 -3.23
N PHE A 77 4.59 -2.19 -1.96
CA PHE A 77 3.79 -1.09 -1.45
C PHE A 77 4.27 -0.65 -0.06
N GLU A 78 3.87 0.54 0.35
CA GLU A 78 4.21 1.09 1.66
C GLU A 78 2.96 1.18 2.50
N CYS A 79 3.08 0.88 3.80
CA CYS A 79 2.01 1.01 4.76
C CYS A 79 2.47 1.81 5.98
N VAL A 80 1.56 2.60 6.52
CA VAL A 80 1.76 3.36 7.76
C VAL A 80 0.83 2.79 8.80
N VAL A 81 1.39 2.30 9.89
CA VAL A 81 0.67 1.81 11.06
C VAL A 81 0.61 2.95 12.06
N LEU A 82 -0.61 3.41 12.32
CA LEU A 82 -0.88 4.56 13.17
C LEU A 82 -1.29 4.10 14.58
N SER A 83 -1.05 4.98 15.55
CA SER A 83 -1.67 4.86 16.87
C SER A 83 -3.19 4.82 16.76
N ALA A 84 -3.87 4.26 17.77
CA ALA A 84 -5.33 4.27 17.81
C ALA A 84 -5.91 5.71 17.78
N GLY A 85 -5.22 6.66 18.41
CA GLY A 85 -5.60 8.08 18.41
C GLY A 85 -5.49 8.71 17.03
N ASP A 86 -4.35 8.54 16.37
CA ASP A 86 -4.11 9.08 15.03
C ASP A 86 -5.01 8.42 13.98
N SER A 87 -5.23 7.11 14.10
CA SER A 87 -6.17 6.38 13.26
C SER A 87 -7.60 6.95 13.38
N ALA A 88 -8.06 7.25 14.60
CA ALA A 88 -9.36 7.88 14.81
C ALA A 88 -9.45 9.28 14.18
N LEU A 89 -8.38 10.08 14.28
CA LEU A 89 -8.29 11.40 13.62
C LEU A 89 -8.33 11.27 12.09
N VAL A 90 -7.54 10.37 11.52
CA VAL A 90 -7.53 10.12 10.07
C VAL A 90 -8.91 9.65 9.61
N GLN A 91 -9.51 8.67 10.28
CA GLN A 91 -10.86 8.19 9.96
C GLN A 91 -11.90 9.31 10.00
N LYS A 92 -11.84 10.19 11.00
CA LYS A 92 -12.73 11.36 11.11
C LYS A 92 -12.56 12.33 9.93
N ASN A 93 -11.32 12.57 9.49
CA ASN A 93 -11.03 13.50 8.40
C ASN A 93 -11.29 12.91 7.00
N VAL A 94 -11.09 11.60 6.83
CA VAL A 94 -11.30 10.90 5.55
C VAL A 94 -12.78 10.57 5.31
N ARG A 95 -13.54 10.16 6.35
CA ARG A 95 -14.99 9.88 6.23
C ARG A 95 -15.79 11.13 5.85
N ASN A 96 -15.30 12.29 6.29
CA ASN A 96 -15.86 13.57 5.91
C ASN A 96 -15.19 14.03 4.60
N HIS A 97 -15.77 13.65 3.45
CA HIS A 97 -15.42 14.18 2.12
C HIS A 97 -15.54 15.72 1.98
N THR A 98 -15.71 16.45 3.08
CA THR A 98 -15.77 17.91 3.14
C THR A 98 -14.39 18.56 3.14
N THR A 99 -13.31 17.78 3.18
CA THR A 99 -11.95 18.33 3.07
C THR A 99 -11.60 18.55 1.60
N CYS A 100 -11.74 19.80 1.15
CA CYS A 100 -11.33 20.22 -0.18
C CYS A 100 -9.82 20.53 -0.18
N TYR A 101 -9.03 19.70 -0.84
CA TYR A 101 -7.63 20.00 -1.10
C TYR A 101 -7.56 20.89 -2.34
N GLU A 102 -7.14 22.14 -2.16
CA GLU A 102 -6.87 23.06 -3.26
C GLU A 102 -5.37 23.17 -3.48
N ALA A 103 -4.91 22.81 -4.68
CA ALA A 103 -3.55 23.07 -5.11
C ALA A 103 -3.46 24.41 -5.83
N ARG A 104 -2.44 25.21 -5.48
CA ARG A 104 -2.18 26.52 -6.06
C ARG A 104 -0.75 26.59 -6.55
N LEU A 105 -0.56 26.99 -7.80
CA LEU A 105 0.76 27.22 -8.39
C LEU A 105 1.24 28.62 -7.99
N VAL A 106 2.32 28.67 -7.21
CA VAL A 106 2.90 29.92 -6.68
C VAL A 106 4.18 30.34 -7.41
N ASN A 107 4.89 29.40 -8.06
CA ASN A 107 6.09 29.64 -8.86
C ASN A 107 6.19 28.58 -9.95
N PHE A 108 6.57 28.99 -11.16
CA PHE A 108 6.88 28.09 -12.26
C PHE A 108 8.09 28.63 -13.04
N GLN A 109 9.08 27.78 -13.29
CA GLN A 109 10.30 28.14 -14.04
C GLN A 109 11.05 29.38 -13.53
N GLY A 110 10.98 29.65 -12.22
CA GLY A 110 11.67 30.77 -11.58
C GLY A 110 10.85 32.07 -11.54
N GLU A 111 9.69 32.11 -12.20
CA GLU A 111 8.76 33.23 -12.12
C GLU A 111 7.72 33.00 -11.01
N ARG A 112 7.65 33.94 -10.08
CA ARG A 112 6.65 33.94 -9.01
C ARG A 112 5.40 34.67 -9.49
N PHE A 113 4.26 33.99 -9.48
CA PHE A 113 3.00 34.60 -9.88
C PHE A 113 2.51 35.58 -8.81
N LEU A 114 2.05 36.76 -9.24
CA LEU A 114 1.43 37.77 -8.34
C LEU A 114 0.11 37.28 -7.73
N LYS A 115 -0.61 36.39 -8.43
CA LYS A 115 -1.80 35.71 -7.94
C LYS A 115 -1.65 34.21 -8.18
N PRO A 116 -1.90 33.34 -7.19
CA PRO A 116 -1.75 31.91 -7.40
C PRO A 116 -2.73 31.39 -8.46
N HIS A 117 -2.23 30.57 -9.39
CA HIS A 117 -3.08 29.91 -10.38
C HIS A 117 -3.65 28.61 -9.82
N LYS A 118 -4.93 28.35 -10.10
CA LYS A 118 -5.56 27.08 -9.75
C LYS A 118 -5.01 26.00 -10.68
N VAL A 119 -4.53 24.90 -10.11
CA VAL A 119 -4.03 23.76 -10.88
C VAL A 119 -4.83 22.50 -10.55
N GLN A 120 -4.93 21.61 -11.54
CA GLN A 120 -5.49 20.27 -11.33
C GLN A 120 -4.35 19.37 -10.84
N VAL A 121 -4.55 18.73 -9.68
CA VAL A 121 -3.64 17.72 -9.16
C VAL A 121 -4.32 16.37 -9.28
N TYR A 122 -3.64 15.44 -9.92
CA TYR A 122 -4.01 14.04 -9.90
C TYR A 122 -3.33 13.39 -8.71
N ILE A 123 -4.13 12.94 -7.73
CA ILE A 123 -3.64 12.15 -6.60
C ILE A 123 -3.93 10.70 -6.96
N SER A 124 -2.90 9.93 -7.32
CA SER A 124 -2.99 8.48 -7.58
C SER A 124 -2.73 7.68 -6.32
#